data_AF-A0A9E2L8T6-F1
#
_entry.id   AF-A0A9E2L8T6-F1
#
_cell.length_a   1.000
_cell.length_b   1.000
_cell.length_c   1.000
_cell.angle_alpha   90.00
_cell.angle_beta   90.00
_cell.angle_gamma   90.00
#
_symmetry.space_group_name_H-M   'P 1'
#
loop_
_entity.id
_entity.type
_entity.pdbx_description
1 polymer ?
#
loop_
_entity_poly.entity_id
_entity_poly.type
_entity_poly.pdbx_seq_one_letter_code
_entity_poly.pdbx_strand_id
1 'polypeptide(L)' 'MNYRDYQPQQKELFGYRPEDVLEEGHLAFFIDEMVENLSIESFYDRTQSAGNSAYDPRIMLKLLFLGYAIGITSSRKL' A
#
# COMPACT_ATOMS: atom_id res chain seq x y z
N MET A 1 -15.22 -9.58 5.91
CA MET A 1 -14.56 -9.31 4.62
C MET A 1 -13.15 -9.86 4.69
N ASN A 2 -12.70 -10.57 3.66
CA ASN A 2 -11.44 -11.30 3.71
C ASN A 2 -10.33 -10.43 3.12
N TYR A 3 -9.68 -9.61 3.94
CA TYR A 3 -8.47 -8.87 3.56
C TYR A 3 -7.26 -9.53 4.20
N ARG A 4 -6.11 -9.44 3.54
CA ARG A 4 -4.83 -9.78 4.15
C ARG A 4 -4.52 -8.78 5.26
N ASP A 5 -3.85 -9.26 6.30
CA ASP A 5 -3.43 -8.38 7.39
C ASP A 5 -2.50 -7.29 6.86
N TYR A 6 -2.73 -6.07 7.33
CA TYR A 6 -2.05 -4.88 6.85
C TYR A 6 -1.19 -4.32 7.98
N GLN A 7 0.07 -4.72 7.99
CA GLN A 7 1.07 -4.29 8.99
C GLN A 7 2.28 -3.66 8.30
N PRO A 8 2.18 -2.40 7.82
CA PRO A 8 3.25 -1.76 7.07
C PRO A 8 4.53 -1.52 7.92
N GLN A 9 4.39 -1.38 9.24
CA GLN A 9 5.53 -1.25 10.16
C GLN A 9 5.95 -2.57 10.80
N GLN A 10 5.51 -3.72 10.29
CA GLN A 10 5.93 -5.01 10.84
C GLN A 10 7.45 -5.17 10.71
N LYS A 11 8.15 -5.08 11.85
CA LYS A 11 9.59 -5.28 11.94
C LYS A 11 9.86 -6.77 12.11
N GLU A 12 10.26 -7.42 11.04
CA GLU A 12 10.85 -8.75 11.13
C GLU A 12 12.25 -8.65 11.78
N LEU A 13 12.55 -9.58 12.69
CA LEU A 13 13.84 -9.62 13.40
C LEU A 13 15.05 -9.73 12.44
N PHE A 14 14.84 -10.32 11.26
CA PHE A 14 15.84 -10.49 10.20
C PHE A 14 15.28 -10.15 8.80
N GLY A 15 14.43 -9.12 8.69
CA GLY A 15 13.72 -8.82 7.44
C GLY A 15 14.04 -7.46 6.84
N TYR A 16 13.53 -7.28 5.63
CA TYR A 16 13.63 -6.03 4.87
C TYR A 16 12.87 -4.91 5.58
N ARG A 17 13.54 -3.77 5.78
CA ARG A 17 12.91 -2.53 6.24
C ARG A 17 13.09 -1.47 5.16
N PRO A 18 12.01 -0.79 4.72
CA PRO A 18 12.11 0.29 3.75
C PRO A 18 13.09 1.38 4.21
N GLU A 19 13.10 1.67 5.52
CA GLU A 19 14.00 2.63 6.18
C GLU A 19 15.49 2.30 6.03
N ASP A 20 15.84 1.01 5.88
CA ASP A 20 17.23 0.58 5.78
C ASP A 20 17.76 0.65 4.33
N VAL A 21 16.87 0.83 3.34
CA VAL A 21 17.21 0.75 1.91
C VAL A 21 16.87 2.03 1.15
N LEU A 22 15.85 2.77 1.57
CA LEU A 22 15.43 4.01 0.94
C LEU A 22 16.09 5.22 1.60
N GLU A 23 16.48 6.19 0.78
CA GLU A 23 17.06 7.44 1.28
C GLU A 23 16.04 8.25 2.10
N GLU A 24 16.55 9.06 3.04
CA GLU A 24 15.72 10.01 3.76
C GLU A 24 14.98 10.94 2.79
N GLY A 25 13.67 11.11 3.00
CA GLY A 25 12.83 11.90 2.10
C GLY A 25 12.39 11.19 0.81
N HIS A 26 12.63 9.87 0.68
CA HIS A 26 12.12 9.11 -0.47
C HIS A 26 10.59 9.24 -0.60
N LEU A 27 10.11 9.44 -1.83
CA LEU A 27 8.70 9.71 -2.15
C LEU A 27 7.72 8.68 -1.57
N ALA A 28 8.15 7.42 -1.46
CA ALA A 28 7.34 6.36 -0.86
C ALA A 28 6.87 6.68 0.57
N PHE A 29 7.71 7.34 1.38
CA PHE A 29 7.34 7.73 2.75
C PHE A 29 6.27 8.82 2.77
N PHE A 30 6.36 9.80 1.87
CA PHE A 30 5.33 10.82 1.73
C PHE A 30 3.99 10.23 1.29
N ILE A 31 4.02 9.30 0.32
CA ILE A 31 2.81 8.60 -0.15
C ILE A 31 2.22 7.72 0.96
N ASP A 32 3.07 7.06 1.74
CA ASP A 32 2.68 6.27 2.90
C ASP A 32 1.87 7.12 3.88
N GLU A 33 2.46 8.23 4.35
CA GLU A 33 1.83 9.18 5.27
C GLU A 33 0.53 9.76 4.69
N MET A 34 0.55 10.16 3.41
CA MET A 34 -0.63 10.71 2.75
C MET A 34 -1.78 9.69 2.75
N VAL A 35 -1.52 8.43 2.38
CA VAL A 35 -2.56 7.39 2.29
C VAL A 35 -3.09 6.99 3.66
N GLU A 36 -2.25 6.94 4.69
CA GLU A 36 -2.70 6.66 6.07
C GLU A 36 -3.66 7.73 6.60
N ASN A 37 -3.57 8.97 6.09
CA ASN A 37 -4.45 10.08 6.47
C ASN A 37 -5.74 10.18 5.63
N LEU A 38 -5.95 9.30 4.63
CA LEU A 38 -7.16 9.31 3.81
C LEU A 38 -8.29 8.48 4.45
N SER A 39 -9.51 9.02 4.45
CA SER A 39 -10.74 8.28 4.76
C SER A 39 -11.10 7.35 3.60
N ILE A 40 -10.86 6.05 3.76
CA ILE A 40 -11.02 5.02 2.72
C ILE A 40 -12.00 3.91 3.11
N GLU A 41 -12.82 4.14 4.14
CA GLU A 41 -13.76 3.17 4.71
C GLU A 41 -14.73 2.62 3.66
N SER A 42 -15.16 3.47 2.71
CA SER A 42 -16.07 3.11 1.62
C SER A 42 -15.52 2.07 0.62
N PHE A 43 -14.20 1.82 0.61
CA PHE A 43 -13.61 0.75 -0.20
C PHE A 43 -13.86 -0.63 0.39
N TYR A 44 -14.03 -0.72 1.71
CA TYR A 44 -14.24 -1.99 2.39
C TYR A 44 -15.66 -2.51 2.12
N ASP A 45 -16.66 -1.63 2.05
CA ASP A 45 -18.09 -1.98 1.85
C ASP A 45 -18.39 -2.82 0.59
N ARG A 46 -17.53 -2.76 -0.43
CA ARG A 46 -17.76 -3.40 -1.74
C ARG A 46 -17.19 -4.80 -1.85
N THR A 47 -16.55 -5.31 -0.81
CA THR A 47 -15.76 -6.56 -0.91
C THR A 47 -16.59 -7.80 -0.65
N GLN A 48 -16.70 -8.63 -1.68
CA GLN A 48 -17.34 -9.94 -1.60
C GLN A 48 -16.46 -10.92 -0.83
N SER A 49 -17.07 -11.80 -0.03
CA SER A 49 -16.34 -12.80 0.77
C SER A 49 -15.93 -14.05 -0.01
N ALA A 50 -16.15 -14.07 -1.33
CA ALA A 50 -15.86 -15.22 -2.18
C ALA A 50 -14.45 -15.13 -2.77
N GLY A 51 -13.66 -16.19 -2.61
CA GLY A 51 -12.30 -16.29 -3.16
C GLY A 51 -11.18 -16.00 -2.15
N ASN A 52 -9.98 -15.77 -2.66
CA ASN A 52 -8.80 -15.46 -1.86
C ASN A 52 -8.93 -14.08 -1.17
N SER A 53 -8.23 -13.91 -0.05
CA SER A 53 -8.16 -12.65 0.66
C SER A 53 -7.63 -11.53 -0.25
N ALA A 54 -8.39 -10.44 -0.36
CA ALA A 54 -8.00 -9.24 -1.07
C ALA A 54 -6.84 -8.53 -0.36
N TYR A 55 -6.06 -7.74 -1.10
CA TYR A 55 -5.11 -6.82 -0.48
C TYR A 55 -5.85 -5.65 0.15
N ASP A 56 -5.32 -5.12 1.24
CA ASP A 56 -5.87 -3.93 1.86
C ASP A 56 -5.86 -2.73 0.87
N PRO A 57 -6.94 -1.94 0.78
CA PRO A 57 -7.00 -0.80 -0.12
C PRO A 57 -5.85 0.21 0.07
N ARG A 58 -5.29 0.36 1.28
CA ARG A 58 -4.16 1.25 1.55
C ARG A 58 -2.93 0.87 0.73
N ILE A 59 -2.53 -0.40 0.74
CA ILE A 59 -1.34 -0.83 -0.01
C ILE A 59 -1.57 -0.68 -1.52
N MET A 60 -2.80 -0.94 -1.99
CA MET A 60 -3.15 -0.75 -3.40
C MET A 60 -3.07 0.72 -3.82
N LEU A 61 -3.57 1.64 -2.99
CA LEU A 61 -3.47 3.08 -3.24
C LEU A 61 -2.02 3.58 -3.23
N LYS A 62 -1.20 3.11 -2.29
CA LYS A 62 0.24 3.45 -2.23
C LYS A 62 0.97 3.06 -3.51
N LEU A 63 0.73 1.86 -4.04
CA LEU A 63 1.33 1.41 -5.31
C LEU A 63 0.85 2.22 -6.50
N LEU A 64 -0.46 2.51 -6.57
CA LEU A 64 -1.02 3.33 -7.65
C LEU A 64 -0.44 4.75 -7.63
N PHE A 65 -0.41 5.41 -6.48
CA PHE A 65 0.12 6.75 -6.36
C PHE A 65 1.63 6.80 -6.64
N LEU A 66 2.41 5.84 -6.12
CA LEU A 66 3.83 5.77 -6.39
C LEU A 66 4.09 5.59 -7.89
N GLY A 67 3.38 4.65 -8.52
CA GLY A 67 3.44 4.38 -9.95
C GLY A 67 3.17 5.62 -10.79
N TYR A 68 2.06 6.30 -10.52
CA TYR A 68 1.68 7.52 -11.23
C TYR A 68 2.68 8.65 -11.01
N ALA A 69 3.19 8.82 -9.80
CA ALA A 69 4.17 9.86 -9.49
C ALA A 69 5.51 9.67 -10.21
N ILE A 70 5.90 8.43 -10.51
CA ILE A 70 7.10 8.12 -11.32
C ILE A 70 6.80 7.94 -12.82
N GLY A 71 5.59 8.26 -13.27
CA GLY A 71 5.20 8.24 -14.68
C GLY A 71 4.78 6.86 -15.22
N ILE A 72 4.58 5.86 -14.37
CA ILE A 72 3.99 4.56 -14.76
C ILE A 72 2.47 4.65 -14.68
N THR A 73 1.83 4.79 -15.84
CA THR A 73 0.36 4.91 -15.95
C THR A 73 -0.33 3.61 -16.37
N SER A 74 0.44 2.63 -16.88
CA SER A 74 -0.08 1.33 -17.29
C SER A 74 -0.29 0.43 -16.08
N SER A 75 -1.54 0.03 -15.82
CA SER A 75 -1.88 -0.93 -14.77
C SER A 75 -1.25 -2.31 -14.94
N ARG A 76 -0.77 -2.66 -16.15
CA ARG A 76 -0.01 -3.90 -16.39
C ARG A 76 1.48 -3.78 -16.08
N LYS A 77 1.99 -2.55 -16.02
CA LYS A 77 3.40 -2.25 -15.75
C LYS A 77 3.64 -2.04 -14.25
N LEU A 78 2.60 -1.60 -13.53
CA LEU A 78 2.47 -1.76 -12.08
C LEU A 78 2.20 -3.23 -11.74
#